data_AF-A0A7V9F775-F1
#
_entry.id   AF-A0A7V9F775-F1
#
_cell.length_a   1.000
_cell.length_b   1.000
_cell.length_c   1.000
_cell.angle_alpha   90.00
_cell.angle_beta   90.00
_cell.angle_gamma   90.00
#
_symmetry.space_group_name_H-M   'P 1'
#
loop_
_entity.id
_entity.type
_entity.pdbx_description
1 polymer ?
#
loop_
_entity_poly.entity_id
_entity_poly.type
_entity_poly.pdbx_seq_one_letter_code
_entity_poly.pdbx_strand_id
1 'polypeptide(L)'
;FWAALLTGSPDSLMGDDVVDPSGRVPVLWFQHTDAHETPRQRFHIDLWVPHDVADERIAAGVAAGGRVVDDENAPSFVVLADPEGNKACVCTCLNR
;
A
#
# COMPACT_ATOMS: atom_id res chain seq x y z
N PHE A 1 -1.76 -2.65 7.40
CA PHE A 1 -1.37 -2.61 5.99
C PHE A 1 -1.02 -1.21 5.50
N TRP A 2 -1.98 -0.29 5.34
CA TRP A 2 -1.79 0.99 4.64
C TRP A 2 -0.73 1.92 5.24
N ALA A 3 -0.66 2.06 6.57
CA ALA A 3 0.41 2.84 7.22
C ALA A 3 1.82 2.33 6.84
N ALA A 4 2.04 1.03 6.97
CA ALA A 4 3.30 0.39 6.61
C ALA A 4 3.61 0.51 5.12
N LEU A 5 2.62 0.29 4.25
CA LEU A 5 2.81 0.41 2.81
C LEU A 5 3.14 1.84 2.38
N LEU A 6 2.41 2.85 2.87
CA LEU A 6 2.57 4.22 2.39
C LEU A 6 3.78 4.92 3.02
N THR A 7 4.04 4.67 4.30
CA THR A 7 5.08 5.40 5.07
C THR A 7 6.33 4.57 5.38
N GLY A 8 6.27 3.25 5.21
CA GLY A 8 7.32 2.33 5.66
C GLY A 8 7.23 1.95 7.14
N SER A 9 6.30 2.54 7.90
CA SER A 9 6.09 2.22 9.32
C SER A 9 4.61 2.00 9.65
N PRO A 10 4.26 0.97 10.46
CA PRO A 10 2.90 0.81 10.97
C PRO A 10 2.51 1.91 11.98
N ASP A 11 3.47 2.62 12.56
CA ASP A 11 3.25 3.60 13.63
C ASP A 11 2.61 4.91 13.13
N SER A 12 2.49 5.08 11.81
CA SER A 12 1.86 6.24 11.16
C SER A 12 0.33 6.19 11.16
N LEU A 13 -0.28 5.30 11.95
CA LEU A 13 -1.72 5.19 12.13
C LEU A 13 -2.15 5.96 13.38
N MET A 14 -2.96 7.00 13.19
CA MET A 14 -3.52 7.85 14.25
C MET A 14 -5.05 7.74 14.25
N GLY A 15 -5.58 6.84 15.08
CA GLY A 15 -7.00 6.46 14.98
C GLY A 15 -7.26 5.76 13.64
N ASP A 16 -8.17 6.32 12.83
CA ASP A 16 -8.49 5.80 11.50
C ASP A 16 -7.73 6.51 10.36
N ASP A 17 -6.86 7.46 10.72
CA ASP A 17 -6.06 8.22 9.77
C ASP A 17 -4.66 7.63 9.62
N VAL A 18 -4.24 7.38 8.38
CA VAL A 18 -2.83 7.19 8.03
C VAL A 18 -2.24 8.56 7.73
N VAL A 19 -1.31 9.00 8.58
CA VAL A 19 -0.69 10.32 8.50
C VAL A 19 0.82 10.15 8.35
N ASP A 20 1.36 10.63 7.23
CA ASP A 20 2.81 10.68 7.01
C ASP A 20 3.40 11.98 7.59
N PRO A 21 4.23 11.90 8.64
CA PRO A 21 4.86 13.08 9.23
C PRO A 21 5.78 13.83 8.26
N SER A 22 6.27 13.16 7.21
CA SER A 22 7.11 13.78 6.18
C SER A 22 6.32 14.51 5.09
N GLY A 23 5.00 14.29 5.02
CA GLY A 23 4.11 14.90 4.03
C GLY A 23 4.35 14.42 2.58
N ARG A 24 5.01 13.28 2.38
CA ARG A 24 5.31 12.72 1.04
C ARG A 24 4.14 11.95 0.45
N VAL A 25 3.30 11.35 1.28
CA VAL A 25 2.05 10.69 0.87
C VAL A 25 0.84 11.43 1.42
N PRO A 26 -0.30 11.42 0.70
CA PRO A 26 -1.52 12.06 1.19
C PRO A 26 -2.03 11.37 2.46
N VAL A 27 -2.74 12.13 3.30
CA VAL A 27 -3.50 11.56 4.41
C VAL A 27 -4.58 10.64 3.85
N LEU A 28 -4.69 9.45 4.41
CA LEU A 28 -5.72 8.48 4.06
C LEU A 28 -6.54 8.14 5.30
N TRP A 29 -7.83 8.46 5.27
CA TRP A 29 -8.79 8.15 6.33
C TRP A 29 -9.63 6.92 5.95
N PHE A 30 -9.82 6.00 6.90
CA PHE A 30 -10.66 4.81 6.71
C PHE A 30 -12.01 4.97 7.39
N GLN A 31 -13.08 4.93 6.59
CA GLN A 31 -14.44 4.89 7.11
C GLN A 31 -14.88 3.44 7.32
N HIS A 32 -15.38 3.13 8.51
CA HIS A 32 -16.06 1.86 8.76
C HIS A 32 -17.34 1.75 7.94
N THR A 33 -17.53 0.60 7.29
CA THR A 33 -18.72 0.31 6.48
C THR A 33 -19.25 -1.08 6.79
N ASP A 34 -20.53 -1.33 6.47
CA ASP A 34 -21.09 -2.68 6.53
C ASP A 34 -20.38 -3.62 5.56
N ALA A 35 -20.40 -4.92 5.88
CA ALA A 35 -19.84 -5.95 5.02
C ALA A 35 -20.44 -5.87 3.61
N HIS A 36 -19.57 -5.96 2.61
CA HIS A 36 -19.91 -5.86 1.20
C HIS A 36 -19.01 -6.77 0.38
N GLU A 37 -19.44 -7.07 -0.85
CA GLU A 37 -18.61 -7.87 -1.76
C GLU A 37 -17.33 -7.12 -2.11
N THR A 38 -16.19 -7.79 -1.91
CA THR A 38 -14.86 -7.23 -2.16
C THR A 38 -14.42 -7.49 -3.60
N PRO A 39 -13.75 -6.53 -4.27
CA PRO A 39 -13.38 -5.22 -3.76
C PRO A 39 -14.40 -4.13 -4.14
N ARG A 40 -14.72 -3.24 -3.19
CA ARG A 40 -15.45 -1.99 -3.49
C ARG A 40 -14.54 -0.85 -3.96
N GLN A 41 -13.22 -1.04 -3.93
CA GLN A 41 -12.24 0.01 -4.23
C GLN A 41 -12.46 0.61 -5.63
N ARG A 42 -12.64 1.95 -5.71
CA ARG A 42 -12.87 2.69 -6.97
C ARG A 42 -11.68 3.56 -7.39
N PHE A 43 -10.59 3.49 -6.65
CA PHE A 43 -9.32 4.16 -6.94
C PHE A 43 -8.20 3.14 -6.81
N HIS A 44 -7.02 3.48 -7.31
CA HIS A 44 -5.81 2.68 -7.13
C HIS A 44 -4.67 3.63 -6.75
N ILE A 45 -3.86 3.25 -5.76
CA ILE A 45 -2.69 4.03 -5.34
C ILE A 45 -1.45 3.35 -5.90
N ASP A 46 -0.70 4.10 -6.72
CA ASP A 46 0.64 3.72 -7.17
C ASP A 46 1.67 4.43 -6.30
N LEU A 47 2.31 3.67 -5.42
CA LEU A 47 3.37 4.17 -4.57
C LEU A 47 4.72 4.04 -5.27
N TRP A 48 5.25 5.17 -5.73
CA TRP A 48 6.57 5.22 -6.34
C TRP A 48 7.67 5.30 -5.28
N VAL A 49 8.59 4.34 -5.31
CA VAL A 49 9.75 4.28 -4.41
C VAL A 49 11.04 4.09 -5.19
N PRO A 50 12.20 4.45 -4.63
CA PRO A 50 13.49 3.99 -5.13
C PRO A 50 13.53 2.47 -5.26
N HIS A 51 14.16 1.95 -6.31
CA HIS A 51 14.19 0.52 -6.60
C HIS A 51 14.83 -0.33 -5.50
N ASP A 52 15.80 0.23 -4.78
CA ASP A 52 16.49 -0.36 -3.64
C ASP A 52 15.67 -0.36 -2.34
N VAL A 53 14.51 0.32 -2.33
CA VAL A 53 13.55 0.36 -1.22
C VAL A 53 12.31 -0.48 -1.50
N ALA A 54 12.08 -0.89 -2.76
CA ALA A 54 10.87 -1.58 -3.18
C ALA A 54 10.61 -2.87 -2.40
N ASP A 55 11.60 -3.75 -2.29
CA ASP A 55 11.46 -5.05 -1.61
C ASP A 55 11.18 -4.87 -0.11
N GLU A 56 11.88 -3.93 0.55
CA GLU A 56 11.61 -3.58 1.94
C GLU A 56 10.17 -3.08 2.11
N ARG A 57 9.70 -2.27 1.17
CA ARG A 57 8.35 -1.73 1.24
C ARG A 57 7.27 -2.77 1.05
N ILE A 58 7.46 -3.68 0.09
CA ILE A 58 6.58 -4.82 -0.15
C ILE A 58 6.55 -5.70 1.11
N ALA A 59 7.71 -6.01 1.68
CA ALA A 59 7.81 -6.80 2.90
C ALA A 59 7.08 -6.15 4.10
N ALA A 60 7.21 -4.83 4.27
CA ALA A 60 6.50 -4.09 5.31
C ALA A 60 4.97 -4.16 5.14
N GLY A 61 4.49 -4.03 3.90
CA GLY A 61 3.06 -4.20 3.57
C GLY A 61 2.56 -5.61 3.92
N VAL A 62 3.31 -6.65 3.53
CA VAL A 62 2.97 -8.06 3.81
C VAL A 62 2.99 -8.34 5.32
N ALA A 63 4.03 -7.90 6.04
CA ALA A 63 4.12 -8.05 7.49
C ALA A 63 2.95 -7.38 8.23
N ALA A 64 2.41 -6.30 7.67
CA ALA A 64 1.25 -5.59 8.20
C ALA A 64 -0.11 -6.18 7.76
N GLY A 65 -0.13 -7.45 7.33
CA GLY A 65 -1.33 -8.22 6.98
C GLY A 65 -1.73 -8.16 5.51
N GLY A 66 -0.92 -7.53 4.66
CA GLY A 66 -1.13 -7.53 3.21
C GLY A 66 -0.70 -8.83 2.55
N ARG A 67 -1.01 -8.95 1.27
CA ARG A 67 -0.53 -10.04 0.40
C ARG A 67 -0.14 -9.50 -0.96
N VAL A 68 0.90 -10.06 -1.56
CA VAL A 68 1.18 -9.86 -2.99
C VAL A 68 0.10 -10.62 -3.77
N VAL A 69 -0.53 -9.94 -4.74
CA VAL A 69 -1.59 -10.53 -5.58
C VAL A 69 -1.23 -10.58 -7.06
N ASP A 70 -0.22 -9.82 -7.49
CA ASP A 70 0.31 -9.81 -8.86
C ASP A 70 1.73 -9.23 -8.84
N ASP A 71 2.69 -9.98 -9.36
CA ASP A 71 4.10 -9.60 -9.52
C ASP A 71 4.61 -9.81 -10.96
N GLU A 72 3.71 -10.02 -11.94
CA GLU A 72 4.07 -10.33 -13.33
C GLU A 72 4.88 -9.22 -14.00
N ASN A 73 4.76 -7.99 -13.50
CA ASN A 73 5.42 -6.80 -14.01
C ASN A 73 6.61 -6.34 -13.14
N ALA A 74 7.05 -7.14 -12.16
CA ALA A 74 8.25 -6.84 -11.41
C ALA A 74 9.49 -6.76 -12.32
N PRO A 75 10.45 -5.83 -12.07
CA PRO A 75 10.50 -4.87 -10.96
C PRO A 75 9.81 -3.53 -11.25
N SER A 76 9.07 -3.37 -12.35
CA SER A 76 8.39 -2.12 -12.69
C SER A 76 7.31 -1.79 -11.66
N PHE A 77 6.44 -2.76 -11.35
CA PHE A 77 5.52 -2.68 -10.22
C PHE A 77 5.10 -4.05 -9.69
N VAL A 78 4.71 -4.08 -8.41
CA VAL A 78 4.11 -5.23 -7.72
C VAL A 78 2.81 -4.79 -7.06
N VAL A 79 1.73 -5.56 -7.25
CA VAL A 79 0.42 -5.28 -6.66
C VAL A 79 0.24 -6.02 -5.35
N LEU A 80 -0.11 -5.28 -4.30
CA LEU A 80 -0.48 -5.81 -3.01
C LEU A 80 -1.97 -5.57 -2.74
N ALA A 81 -2.58 -6.45 -1.96
CA ALA A 81 -3.91 -6.28 -1.41
C ALA A 81 -3.89 -6.28 0.12
N ASP A 82 -4.71 -5.42 0.72
CA ASP A 82 -5.01 -5.44 2.15
C ASP A 82 -5.97 -6.61 2.51
N PRO A 83 -6.26 -6.85 3.80
CA PRO A 83 -7.18 -7.92 4.23
C PRO A 83 -8.61 -7.81 3.68
N GLU A 84 -9.06 -6.61 3.30
CA GLU A 84 -10.38 -6.35 2.71
C GLU A 84 -10.35 -6.37 1.17
N GLY A 85 -9.19 -6.67 0.57
CA GLY A 85 -9.02 -6.79 -0.87
C GLY A 85 -8.79 -5.47 -1.61
N ASN A 86 -8.61 -4.35 -0.90
CA ASN A 86 -8.18 -3.10 -1.53
C ASN A 86 -6.73 -3.22 -2.01
N LYS A 87 -6.46 -2.74 -3.22
CA LYS A 87 -5.19 -2.93 -3.93
C LYS A 87 -4.38 -1.63 -4.03
N ALA A 88 -3.06 -1.78 -4.04
CA ALA A 88 -2.10 -0.72 -4.34
C ALA A 88 -0.85 -1.31 -5.00
N CYS A 89 -0.16 -0.53 -5.82
CA CYS A 89 1.11 -0.90 -6.41
C CYS A 89 2.29 -0.31 -5.63
N VAL A 90 3.35 -1.09 -5.47
CA VAL A 90 4.69 -0.56 -5.22
C VAL A 90 5.39 -0.49 -6.57
N CYS A 91 5.73 0.72 -7.01
CA CYS A 91 6.27 1.00 -8.34
C CYS A 91 7.71 1.47 -8.24
N THR A 92 8.53 1.10 -9.24
CA THR A 92 9.89 1.59 -9.40
C THR A 92 10.10 2.17 -10.79
N CYS A 93 11.22 2.86 -11.01
CA CYS A 93 11.57 3.36 -12.34
C CYS A 93 12.25 2.32 -13.25
N LEU A 94 12.44 1.08 -12.79
CA LEU A 94 13.12 0.05 -13.57
C LEU A 94 12.19 -0.55 -14.64
N ASN A 95 12.75 -0.85 -15.81
CA ASN A 95 12.08 -1.58 -16.92
C ASN A 95 10.74 -0.95 -17.34
N ARG A 96 10.68 0.38 -17.37
CA ARG A 96 9.54 1.16 -17.89
C ARG A 96 9.73 1.51 -19.37
#